data_AF-K9WRU3-F1
#
_entry.id   AF-K9WRU3-F1
#
_cell.length_a   1.000
_cell.length_b   1.000
_cell.length_c   1.000
_cell.angle_alpha   90.00
_cell.angle_beta   90.00
_cell.angle_gamma   90.00
#
_symmetry.space_group_name_H-M   'P 1'
#
loop_
_entity.id
_entity.type
_entity.pdbx_description
1 polymer ?
#
loop_
_entity_poly.entity_id
_entity_poly.type
_entity_poly.pdbx_seq_one_letter_code
_entity_poly.pdbx_strand_id
1 'polypeptide(L)'
;MESPSSWISLRASFYLGIDKKHNLSEHSAKLAEAQINRGKKMAITTAASRLGTEPFSEARRVELRPNASREEVEQVIRTVYRHVLGNDYILASDRLISAESLLRDGNLTVREFVRSVAKSELYKAKFFYNSFQTRLIELNYKHLLGRAPYDESEVSYHLDLYISHGYDAEIDSYIDSQEYQNNFGDNVVPYYRGFDTQPGQTIAGFNRIFQLYRGYANSDNAQVQGKRSRLAEELASNKSSSIVGPSGSNDNWNFRASADIAPKQNLGNAVGAGDRSYRIEVTGIRGPGYPSVRRSSTAFIVPYERLSDKIQQIHKQGGKIVSIIST
;
A
#
# COMPACT_ATOMS: atom_id res chain seq x y z
N MET A 1 15.65 -69.88 35.02
CA MET A 1 14.64 -68.83 35.29
C MET A 1 14.62 -67.90 34.07
N GLU A 2 14.34 -68.41 32.86
CA GLU A 2 13.01 -68.76 32.31
C GLU A 2 12.01 -67.59 32.34
N SER A 3 11.65 -67.11 31.13
CA SER A 3 10.56 -66.17 30.85
C SER A 3 9.19 -66.83 31.04
N PRO A 4 8.09 -66.06 31.21
CA PRO A 4 7.20 -65.83 30.07
C PRO A 4 6.52 -64.44 30.09
N SER A 5 6.56 -63.61 29.04
CA SER A 5 5.71 -63.65 27.84
C SER A 5 4.22 -63.93 28.08
N SER A 6 3.39 -63.09 27.43
CA SER A 6 2.00 -63.37 27.08
C SER A 6 0.97 -63.30 28.22
N TRP A 7 -0.26 -62.87 27.88
CA TRP A 7 -1.46 -62.77 28.73
C TRP A 7 -1.40 -61.56 29.69
N ILE A 8 -1.96 -60.39 29.37
CA ILE A 8 -3.41 -60.12 29.28
C ILE A 8 -3.69 -59.23 28.05
N SER A 9 -3.67 -59.86 26.89
CA SER A 9 -4.68 -59.58 25.87
C SER A 9 -5.76 -60.67 26.04
N LEU A 10 -7.03 -60.30 25.84
CA LEU A 10 -8.25 -61.14 25.88
C LEU A 10 -9.04 -61.20 27.19
N ARG A 11 -9.74 -60.10 27.49
CA ARG A 11 -11.18 -60.01 27.85
C ARG A 11 -11.42 -58.55 28.28
N ALA A 12 -11.93 -57.64 27.46
CA ALA A 12 -13.11 -57.75 26.64
C ALA A 12 -13.03 -56.78 25.46
N SER A 13 -12.54 -57.27 24.31
CA SER A 13 -13.06 -56.79 23.02
C SER A 13 -14.27 -57.65 22.69
N PHE A 14 -15.41 -57.32 23.30
CA PHE A 14 -16.71 -57.75 22.79
C PHE A 14 -17.78 -56.80 23.35
N TYR A 15 -17.78 -55.57 22.82
CA TYR A 15 -18.94 -54.85 22.28
C TYR A 15 -18.56 -53.36 22.13
N LEU A 16 -18.74 -52.84 20.92
CA LEU A 16 -18.50 -51.46 20.46
C LEU A 16 -17.03 -51.11 20.16
N GLY A 17 -16.64 -51.42 18.92
CA GLY A 17 -15.44 -50.87 18.31
C GLY A 17 -15.46 -49.35 18.27
N ILE A 18 -14.29 -48.74 18.46
CA ILE A 18 -13.94 -47.38 18.07
C ILE A 18 -12.41 -47.25 18.24
N ASP A 19 -11.71 -47.23 17.12
CA ASP A 19 -10.27 -47.01 17.01
C ASP A 19 -9.99 -45.50 16.97
N LYS A 20 -10.22 -44.78 18.09
CA LYS A 20 -10.23 -43.29 18.13
C LYS A 20 -8.97 -42.60 18.64
N LYS A 21 -8.00 -43.29 19.25
CA LYS A 21 -6.89 -42.59 19.93
C LYS A 21 -5.84 -41.98 19.00
N HIS A 22 -5.57 -42.58 17.83
CA HIS A 22 -4.61 -42.01 16.85
C HIS A 22 -5.19 -40.87 16.00
N ASN A 23 -6.51 -40.82 15.79
CA ASN A 23 -7.15 -39.75 15.01
C ASN A 23 -7.36 -38.45 15.80
N LEU A 24 -7.42 -38.51 17.13
CA LEU A 24 -7.65 -37.34 17.98
C LEU A 24 -6.45 -36.37 18.00
N SER A 25 -5.21 -36.87 17.95
CA SER A 25 -4.00 -36.03 17.95
C SER A 25 -3.78 -35.29 16.62
N GLU A 26 -4.00 -35.96 15.48
CA GLU A 26 -3.90 -35.32 14.17
C GLU A 26 -5.04 -34.33 13.92
N HIS A 27 -6.25 -34.65 14.36
CA HIS A 27 -7.40 -33.75 14.21
C HIS A 27 -7.27 -32.51 15.10
N SER A 28 -6.77 -32.66 16.33
CA SER A 28 -6.47 -31.51 17.21
C SER A 28 -5.31 -30.66 16.70
N ALA A 29 -4.26 -31.25 16.12
CA ALA A 29 -3.18 -30.52 15.48
C ALA A 29 -3.68 -29.72 14.26
N LYS A 30 -4.50 -30.33 13.39
CA LYS A 30 -5.13 -29.63 12.25
C LYS A 30 -6.08 -28.52 12.69
N LEU A 31 -6.83 -28.71 13.79
CA LEU A 31 -7.69 -27.67 14.35
C LEU A 31 -6.88 -26.52 14.95
N ALA A 32 -5.77 -26.80 15.64
CA ALA A 32 -4.86 -25.79 16.16
C ALA A 32 -4.19 -25.00 15.02
N GLU A 33 -3.71 -25.69 13.97
CA GLU A 33 -3.14 -25.06 12.78
C GLU A 33 -4.19 -24.22 12.02
N ALA A 34 -5.42 -24.71 11.91
CA ALA A 34 -6.54 -23.95 11.34
C ALA A 34 -6.89 -22.71 12.18
N GLN A 35 -6.86 -22.83 13.51
CA GLN A 35 -7.08 -21.70 14.43
C GLN A 35 -5.95 -20.67 14.34
N ILE A 36 -4.69 -21.12 14.25
CA ILE A 36 -3.52 -20.26 14.07
C ILE A 36 -3.60 -19.55 12.71
N ASN A 37 -3.91 -20.27 11.63
CA ASN A 37 -4.09 -19.69 10.29
C ASN A 37 -5.29 -18.72 10.24
N ARG A 38 -6.36 -19.02 10.97
CA ARG A 38 -7.52 -18.12 11.10
C ARG A 38 -7.17 -16.86 11.89
N GLY A 39 -6.44 -16.99 13.01
CA GLY A 39 -5.94 -15.86 13.78
C GLY A 39 -4.96 -14.98 12.98
N LYS A 40 -4.07 -15.61 12.21
CA LYS A 40 -3.13 -14.92 11.32
C LYS A 40 -3.85 -14.18 10.20
N LYS A 41 -4.86 -14.78 9.56
CA LYS A 41 -5.72 -14.12 8.57
C LYS A 41 -6.44 -12.91 9.17
N MET A 42 -7.11 -13.07 10.32
CA MET A 42 -7.84 -11.98 10.99
C MET A 42 -6.94 -10.81 11.39
N ALA A 43 -5.72 -11.08 11.85
CA ALA A 43 -4.73 -10.04 12.19
C ALA A 43 -4.25 -9.28 10.95
N ILE A 44 -4.00 -9.98 9.84
CA ILE A 44 -3.64 -9.39 8.55
C ILE A 44 -4.80 -8.51 8.05
N THR A 45 -6.05 -8.99 8.12
CA THR A 45 -7.24 -8.21 7.73
C THR A 45 -7.38 -6.95 8.57
N THR A 46 -7.12 -7.00 9.88
CA THR A 46 -7.24 -5.81 10.76
C THR A 46 -6.21 -4.72 10.43
N ALA A 47 -4.95 -5.11 10.20
CA ALA A 47 -3.90 -4.17 9.80
C ALA A 47 -4.14 -3.62 8.38
N ALA A 48 -4.54 -4.48 7.44
CA ALA A 48 -4.91 -4.09 6.08
C ALA A 48 -6.11 -3.14 6.06
N SER A 49 -7.11 -3.35 6.92
CA SER A 49 -8.28 -2.49 7.05
C SER A 49 -7.90 -1.08 7.54
N ARG A 50 -7.00 -0.99 8.54
CA ARG A 50 -6.47 0.31 9.03
C ARG A 50 -5.69 1.08 7.96
N LEU A 51 -4.99 0.37 7.09
CA LEU A 51 -4.23 0.94 5.97
C LEU A 51 -5.07 1.13 4.70
N GLY A 52 -6.31 0.65 4.69
CA GLY A 52 -7.22 0.68 3.55
C GLY A 52 -6.81 -0.23 2.40
N THR A 53 -6.04 -1.30 2.65
CA THR A 53 -5.56 -2.26 1.64
C THR A 53 -6.34 -3.58 1.63
N GLU A 54 -7.29 -3.75 2.54
CA GLU A 54 -8.16 -4.94 2.66
C GLU A 54 -8.78 -5.41 1.33
N PRO A 55 -9.31 -4.51 0.46
CA PRO A 55 -9.86 -4.94 -0.83
C PRO A 55 -8.84 -5.60 -1.76
N PHE A 56 -7.54 -5.32 -1.59
CA PHE A 56 -6.48 -5.88 -2.44
C PHE A 56 -5.92 -7.19 -1.88
N SER A 57 -5.97 -7.40 -0.56
CA SER A 57 -5.54 -8.67 0.04
C SER A 57 -6.47 -9.84 -0.29
N GLU A 58 -7.76 -9.56 -0.50
CA GLU A 58 -8.77 -10.60 -0.77
C GLU A 58 -9.17 -10.70 -2.25
N ALA A 59 -8.86 -9.69 -3.07
CA ALA A 59 -9.22 -9.69 -4.48
C ALA A 59 -8.36 -10.69 -5.28
N ARG A 60 -9.03 -11.55 -6.02
CA ARG A 60 -8.39 -12.36 -7.07
C ARG A 60 -7.84 -11.43 -8.15
N ARG A 61 -6.58 -11.64 -8.55
CA ARG A 61 -5.93 -10.92 -9.64
C ARG A 61 -6.77 -11.09 -10.91
N VAL A 62 -7.02 -9.99 -11.61
CA VAL A 62 -7.81 -9.97 -12.84
C VAL A 62 -6.86 -10.27 -14.00
N GLU A 63 -7.05 -11.42 -14.63
CA GLU A 63 -6.28 -11.88 -15.78
C GLU A 63 -7.21 -12.20 -16.94
N LEU A 64 -6.77 -11.92 -18.17
CA LEU A 64 -7.49 -12.28 -19.38
C LEU A 64 -7.01 -13.64 -19.87
N ARG A 65 -7.91 -14.63 -19.89
CA ARG A 65 -7.59 -16.00 -20.34
C ARG A 65 -7.92 -16.18 -21.81
N PRO A 66 -7.21 -17.09 -22.53
CA PRO A 66 -7.62 -17.48 -23.88
C PRO A 66 -9.01 -18.14 -23.79
N ASN A 67 -9.99 -17.61 -24.54
CA ASN A 67 -11.43 -17.92 -24.47
C ASN A 67 -12.22 -17.22 -23.33
N ALA A 68 -11.79 -16.04 -22.91
CA ALA A 68 -12.52 -15.24 -21.94
C ALA A 68 -13.95 -14.89 -22.40
N SER A 69 -14.88 -14.82 -21.45
CA SER A 69 -16.26 -14.37 -21.74
C SER A 69 -16.28 -12.85 -22.00
N ARG A 70 -17.35 -12.36 -22.65
CA ARG A 70 -17.51 -10.91 -22.89
C ARG A 70 -17.56 -10.12 -21.57
N GLU A 71 -18.14 -10.70 -20.54
CA GLU A 71 -18.21 -10.13 -19.20
C GLU A 71 -16.83 -10.03 -18.54
N GLU A 72 -15.98 -11.05 -18.72
CA GLU A 72 -14.60 -11.04 -18.21
C GLU A 72 -13.77 -9.95 -18.90
N VAL A 73 -13.93 -9.78 -20.22
CA VAL A 73 -13.27 -8.69 -20.97
C VAL A 73 -13.74 -7.32 -20.46
N GLU A 74 -15.04 -7.12 -20.24
CA GLU A 74 -15.54 -5.84 -19.70
C GLU A 74 -15.05 -5.60 -18.27
N GLN A 75 -14.91 -6.65 -17.46
CA GLN A 75 -14.32 -6.57 -16.13
C GLN A 75 -12.83 -6.17 -16.19
N VAL A 76 -12.07 -6.70 -17.15
CA VAL A 76 -10.68 -6.30 -17.41
C VAL A 76 -10.62 -4.81 -17.78
N ILE A 77 -11.44 -4.38 -18.75
CA ILE A 77 -11.51 -2.96 -19.20
C ILE A 77 -11.78 -2.04 -18.00
N ARG A 78 -12.81 -2.36 -17.20
CA ARG A 78 -13.17 -1.56 -16.02
C ARG A 78 -12.05 -1.53 -14.98
N THR A 79 -11.41 -2.66 -14.73
CA THR A 79 -10.30 -2.75 -13.76
C THR A 79 -9.09 -1.96 -14.23
N VAL A 80 -8.72 -2.04 -15.52
CA VAL A 80 -7.61 -1.26 -16.12
C VAL A 80 -7.88 0.23 -15.97
N TYR A 81 -9.05 0.70 -16.39
CA TYR A 81 -9.42 2.10 -16.25
C TYR A 81 -9.36 2.54 -14.79
N ARG A 82 -9.89 1.74 -13.87
CA ARG A 82 -9.87 2.07 -12.45
C ARG A 82 -8.46 2.14 -11.88
N HIS A 83 -7.58 1.23 -12.27
CA HIS A 83 -6.21 1.17 -11.74
C HIS A 83 -5.31 2.24 -12.36
N VAL A 84 -5.26 2.30 -13.68
CA VAL A 84 -4.37 3.18 -14.44
C VAL A 84 -4.80 4.64 -14.27
N LEU A 85 -6.10 4.92 -14.17
CA LEU A 85 -6.61 6.29 -13.97
C LEU A 85 -6.80 6.67 -12.49
N GLY A 86 -6.19 5.91 -11.57
CA GLY A 86 -6.15 6.29 -10.16
C GLY A 86 -7.54 6.41 -9.51
N ASN A 87 -8.47 5.54 -9.90
CA ASN A 87 -9.85 5.49 -9.42
C ASN A 87 -10.61 6.81 -9.63
N ASP A 88 -10.28 7.56 -10.67
CA ASP A 88 -11.02 8.74 -11.10
C ASP A 88 -12.29 8.38 -11.87
N TYR A 89 -13.25 9.30 -11.90
CA TYR A 89 -14.48 9.13 -12.66
C TYR A 89 -14.20 9.34 -14.16
N ILE A 90 -14.83 8.48 -14.96
CA ILE A 90 -14.70 8.47 -16.42
C ILE A 90 -16.11 8.60 -17.00
N LEU A 91 -16.30 9.59 -17.85
CA LEU A 91 -17.54 9.79 -18.58
C LEU A 91 -17.58 8.85 -19.78
N ALA A 92 -18.79 8.52 -20.26
CA ALA A 92 -18.94 7.66 -21.44
C ALA A 92 -18.27 8.25 -22.69
N SER A 93 -18.20 9.57 -22.80
CA SER A 93 -17.53 10.30 -23.88
C SER A 93 -16.01 10.13 -23.90
N ASP A 94 -15.42 9.89 -22.73
CA ASP A 94 -13.97 9.88 -22.57
C ASP A 94 -13.40 8.47 -22.77
N ARG A 95 -14.26 7.46 -22.89
CA ARG A 95 -13.84 6.06 -23.09
C ARG A 95 -13.13 5.87 -24.43
N LEU A 96 -12.07 5.08 -24.42
CA LEU A 96 -11.26 4.75 -25.60
C LEU A 96 -11.91 3.61 -26.38
N ILE A 97 -13.02 3.90 -27.07
CA ILE A 97 -13.85 2.91 -27.78
C ILE A 97 -13.02 2.05 -28.75
N SER A 98 -12.11 2.68 -29.50
CA SER A 98 -11.26 1.97 -30.47
C SER A 98 -10.35 0.94 -29.79
N ALA A 99 -9.69 1.30 -28.68
CA ALA A 99 -8.82 0.39 -27.95
C ALA A 99 -9.61 -0.72 -27.24
N GLU A 100 -10.81 -0.42 -26.74
CA GLU A 100 -11.71 -1.41 -26.15
C GLU A 100 -12.18 -2.45 -27.18
N SER A 101 -12.53 -2.03 -28.39
CA SER A 101 -12.92 -2.95 -29.47
C SER A 101 -11.77 -3.87 -29.86
N LEU A 102 -10.55 -3.33 -30.00
CA LEU A 102 -9.36 -4.14 -30.32
C LEU A 102 -9.04 -5.16 -29.22
N LEU A 103 -9.26 -4.83 -27.94
CA LEU A 103 -9.12 -5.78 -26.84
C LEU A 103 -10.23 -6.86 -26.87
N ARG A 104 -11.47 -6.48 -27.20
CA ARG A 104 -12.60 -7.43 -27.33
C ARG A 104 -12.39 -8.43 -28.46
N ASP A 105 -11.79 -7.98 -29.56
CA ASP A 105 -11.48 -8.83 -30.71
C ASP A 105 -10.22 -9.70 -30.48
N GLY A 106 -9.49 -9.49 -29.37
CA GLY A 106 -8.26 -10.21 -29.05
C GLY A 106 -7.04 -9.78 -29.88
N ASN A 107 -7.14 -8.64 -30.58
CA ASN A 107 -6.04 -8.07 -31.37
C ASN A 107 -5.02 -7.32 -30.50
N LEU A 108 -5.40 -6.94 -29.28
CA LEU A 108 -4.52 -6.33 -28.29
C LEU A 108 -4.42 -7.21 -27.05
N THR A 109 -3.22 -7.29 -26.50
CA THR A 109 -2.98 -7.83 -25.16
C THR A 109 -3.44 -6.85 -24.07
N VAL A 110 -3.59 -7.32 -22.82
CA VAL A 110 -3.90 -6.43 -21.69
C VAL A 110 -2.77 -5.42 -21.49
N ARG A 111 -1.52 -5.84 -21.68
CA ARG A 111 -0.35 -4.95 -21.65
C ARG A 111 -0.43 -3.83 -22.68
N GLU A 112 -0.77 -4.15 -23.93
CA GLU A 112 -0.92 -3.13 -24.97
C GLU A 112 -2.14 -2.23 -24.74
N PHE A 113 -3.22 -2.77 -24.18
CA PHE A 113 -4.36 -1.97 -23.77
C PHE A 113 -3.97 -0.97 -22.67
N VAL A 114 -3.23 -1.40 -21.64
CA VAL A 114 -2.67 -0.50 -20.61
C VAL A 114 -1.78 0.58 -21.24
N ARG A 115 -0.92 0.19 -22.21
CA ARG A 115 -0.09 1.15 -22.97
C ARG A 115 -0.94 2.18 -23.71
N SER A 116 -2.01 1.75 -24.38
CA SER A 116 -2.93 2.66 -25.09
C SER A 116 -3.62 3.64 -24.14
N VAL A 117 -4.03 3.18 -22.95
CA VAL A 117 -4.64 4.04 -21.92
C VAL A 117 -3.62 5.06 -21.39
N ALA A 118 -2.40 4.63 -21.07
CA ALA A 118 -1.36 5.50 -20.54
C ALA A 118 -0.86 6.55 -21.56
N LYS A 119 -0.92 6.24 -22.87
CA LYS A 119 -0.58 7.18 -23.95
C LYS A 119 -1.74 8.08 -24.38
N SER A 120 -2.96 7.77 -23.95
CA SER A 120 -4.16 8.50 -24.35
C SER A 120 -4.16 9.96 -23.88
N GLU A 121 -4.89 10.79 -24.62
CA GLU A 121 -5.12 12.19 -24.25
C GLU A 121 -5.83 12.33 -22.90
N LEU A 122 -6.69 11.37 -22.55
CA LEU A 122 -7.36 11.31 -21.25
C LEU A 122 -6.34 11.24 -20.11
N TYR A 123 -5.37 10.33 -20.21
CA TYR A 123 -4.34 10.17 -19.20
C TYR A 123 -3.47 11.43 -19.10
N LYS A 124 -3.08 11.99 -20.26
CA LYS A 124 -2.28 13.22 -20.33
C LYS A 124 -3.00 14.41 -19.69
N ALA A 125 -4.29 14.59 -19.96
CA ALA A 125 -5.10 15.66 -19.39
C ALA A 125 -5.21 15.59 -17.85
N LYS A 126 -5.34 14.37 -17.31
CA LYS A 126 -5.47 14.16 -15.87
C LYS A 126 -4.15 14.31 -15.13
N PHE A 127 -3.08 13.66 -15.62
CA PHE A 127 -1.84 13.53 -14.85
C PHE A 127 -0.65 14.30 -15.42
N PHE A 128 -0.55 14.44 -16.74
CA PHE A 128 0.62 15.05 -17.39
C PHE A 128 0.55 16.58 -17.42
N TYR A 129 -0.42 17.18 -18.11
CA TYR A 129 -0.41 18.63 -18.38
C TYR A 129 -0.46 19.51 -17.14
N ASN A 130 -1.02 18.99 -16.06
CA ASN A 130 -1.29 19.75 -14.85
C ASN A 130 -0.36 19.42 -13.68
N SER A 131 0.57 18.48 -13.85
CA SER A 131 1.47 18.04 -12.77
C SER A 131 2.91 18.34 -13.14
N PHE A 132 3.75 18.49 -12.13
CA PHE A 132 5.19 18.53 -12.35
C PHE A 132 5.71 17.12 -12.70
N GLN A 133 6.81 17.04 -13.45
CA GLN A 133 7.31 15.76 -14.00
C GLN A 133 7.61 14.72 -12.90
N THR A 134 8.14 15.14 -11.74
CA THR A 134 8.37 14.20 -10.62
C THR A 134 7.07 13.60 -10.09
N ARG A 135 5.97 14.36 -10.07
CA ARG A 135 4.65 13.87 -9.69
C ARG A 135 4.09 12.90 -10.73
N LEU A 136 4.31 13.17 -12.01
CA LEU A 136 3.94 12.25 -13.08
C LEU A 136 4.68 10.91 -12.90
N ILE A 137 5.99 10.94 -12.71
CA ILE A 137 6.80 9.72 -12.53
C ILE A 137 6.30 8.93 -11.31
N GLU A 138 6.08 9.58 -10.17
CA GLU A 138 5.47 8.93 -8.99
C GLU A 138 4.14 8.22 -9.30
N LEU A 139 3.30 8.86 -10.11
CA LEU A 139 2.01 8.30 -10.53
C LEU A 139 2.20 7.17 -11.55
N ASN A 140 3.13 7.27 -12.49
CA ASN A 140 3.44 6.22 -13.46
C ASN A 140 3.91 4.94 -12.75
N TYR A 141 4.82 5.06 -11.77
CA TYR A 141 5.23 3.94 -10.92
C TYR A 141 4.03 3.31 -10.18
N LYS A 142 3.12 4.14 -9.69
CA LYS A 142 1.90 3.68 -9.02
C LYS A 142 0.94 2.95 -9.97
N HIS A 143 0.69 3.51 -11.15
CA HIS A 143 -0.34 3.06 -12.09
C HIS A 143 0.10 1.91 -12.99
N LEU A 144 1.38 1.88 -13.36
CA LEU A 144 1.92 0.90 -14.31
C LEU A 144 2.67 -0.22 -13.60
N LEU A 145 3.46 0.11 -12.58
CA LEU A 145 4.28 -0.87 -11.83
C LEU A 145 3.67 -1.26 -10.49
N GLY A 146 2.62 -0.57 -10.02
CA GLY A 146 1.92 -0.91 -8.78
C GLY A 146 2.75 -0.67 -7.51
N ARG A 147 3.80 0.14 -7.57
CA ARG A 147 4.72 0.42 -6.45
C ARG A 147 5.12 1.90 -6.39
N ALA A 148 5.84 2.29 -5.33
CA ALA A 148 6.49 3.59 -5.27
C ALA A 148 7.93 3.49 -5.83
N PRO A 149 8.52 4.61 -6.29
CA PRO A 149 9.95 4.68 -6.57
C PRO A 149 10.78 4.34 -5.33
N TYR A 150 11.85 3.58 -5.52
CA TYR A 150 12.77 3.17 -4.45
C TYR A 150 13.90 4.15 -4.25
N ASP A 151 14.43 4.71 -5.32
CA ASP A 151 15.59 5.61 -5.28
C ASP A 151 15.38 6.82 -6.18
N GLU A 152 16.11 7.90 -5.92
CA GLU A 152 16.06 9.10 -6.75
C GLU A 152 16.56 8.82 -8.18
N SER A 153 17.50 7.88 -8.35
CA SER A 153 18.03 7.48 -9.65
C SER A 153 16.96 6.97 -10.61
N GLU A 154 15.91 6.33 -10.10
CA GLU A 154 14.74 5.92 -10.89
C GLU A 154 14.00 7.13 -11.46
N VAL A 155 13.83 8.18 -10.66
CA VAL A 155 13.18 9.43 -11.09
C VAL A 155 14.04 10.18 -12.09
N SER A 156 15.35 10.29 -11.84
CA SER A 156 16.29 10.93 -12.77
C SER A 156 16.32 10.20 -14.12
N TYR A 157 16.36 8.87 -14.11
CA TYR A 157 16.36 8.06 -15.34
C TYR A 157 15.14 8.35 -16.23
N HIS A 158 13.93 8.34 -15.66
CA HIS A 158 12.72 8.61 -16.44
C HIS A 158 12.59 10.09 -16.85
N LEU A 159 13.10 11.01 -16.03
CA LEU A 159 13.18 12.43 -16.40
C LEU A 159 14.11 12.64 -17.61
N ASP A 160 15.29 12.03 -17.62
CA ASP A 160 16.24 12.12 -18.72
C ASP A 160 15.68 11.48 -19.99
N LEU A 161 14.97 10.35 -19.86
CA LEU A 161 14.31 9.68 -20.98
C LEU A 161 13.22 10.55 -21.59
N TYR A 162 12.39 11.19 -20.76
CA TYR A 162 11.40 12.15 -21.21
C TYR A 162 12.03 13.33 -21.96
N ILE A 163 13.12 13.90 -21.44
CA ILE A 163 13.81 15.03 -22.09
C ILE A 163 14.40 14.63 -23.44
N SER A 164 14.94 13.41 -23.55
CA SER A 164 15.65 12.95 -24.75
C SER A 164 14.74 12.35 -25.83
N HIS A 165 13.68 11.63 -25.45
CA HIS A 165 12.84 10.84 -26.37
C HIS A 165 11.35 11.19 -26.29
N GLY A 166 10.93 12.05 -25.34
CA GLY A 166 9.56 12.47 -25.17
C GLY A 166 8.69 11.54 -24.32
N TYR A 167 7.42 11.89 -24.19
CA TYR A 167 6.46 11.23 -23.31
C TYR A 167 6.17 9.77 -23.68
N ASP A 168 5.95 9.48 -24.96
CA ASP A 168 5.53 8.15 -25.38
C ASP A 168 6.63 7.11 -25.11
N ALA A 169 7.90 7.49 -25.27
CA ALA A 169 9.06 6.67 -24.94
C ALA A 169 9.21 6.48 -23.42
N GLU A 170 8.91 7.50 -22.62
CA GLU A 170 8.85 7.39 -21.16
C GLU A 170 7.84 6.32 -20.73
N ILE A 171 6.61 6.35 -21.27
CA ILE A 171 5.59 5.36 -20.96
C ILE A 171 6.00 3.94 -21.38
N ASP A 172 6.58 3.80 -22.57
CA ASP A 172 7.06 2.50 -23.05
C ASP A 172 8.14 1.92 -22.14
N SER A 173 9.03 2.77 -21.61
CA SER A 173 10.09 2.31 -20.70
C SER A 173 9.58 1.61 -19.44
N TYR A 174 8.40 1.97 -18.92
CA TYR A 174 7.79 1.28 -17.78
C TYR A 174 7.20 -0.08 -18.20
N ILE A 175 6.50 -0.12 -19.33
CA ILE A 175 5.71 -1.28 -19.77
C ILE A 175 6.60 -2.36 -20.41
N ASP A 176 7.67 -1.95 -21.08
CA ASP A 176 8.66 -2.84 -21.70
C ASP A 176 9.77 -3.26 -20.72
N SER A 177 9.68 -2.81 -19.47
CA SER A 177 10.60 -3.22 -18.41
C SER A 177 10.46 -4.72 -18.09
N GLN A 178 11.59 -5.36 -17.78
CA GLN A 178 11.59 -6.74 -17.28
C GLN A 178 10.76 -6.87 -15.99
N GLU A 179 10.68 -5.79 -15.20
CA GLU A 179 9.86 -5.74 -14.01
C GLU A 179 8.38 -5.92 -14.34
N TYR A 180 7.85 -5.20 -15.33
CA TYR A 180 6.47 -5.34 -15.76
C TYR A 180 6.20 -6.77 -16.27
N GLN A 181 7.07 -7.29 -17.13
CA GLN A 181 6.92 -8.63 -17.70
C GLN A 181 6.92 -9.73 -16.64
N ASN A 182 7.81 -9.65 -15.64
CA ASN A 182 7.92 -10.65 -14.59
C ASN A 182 6.71 -10.67 -13.64
N ASN A 183 6.03 -9.54 -13.45
CA ASN A 183 4.96 -9.41 -12.46
C ASN A 183 3.56 -9.52 -13.06
N PHE A 184 3.35 -8.94 -14.24
CA PHE A 184 2.04 -8.87 -14.90
C PHE A 184 2.02 -9.68 -16.21
N GLY A 185 3.15 -9.79 -16.91
CA GLY A 185 3.19 -10.36 -18.24
C GLY A 185 2.25 -9.62 -19.21
N ASP A 186 1.68 -10.34 -20.16
CA ASP A 186 0.85 -9.74 -21.23
C ASP A 186 -0.65 -9.69 -20.90
N ASN A 187 -1.10 -10.54 -19.98
CA ASN A 187 -2.53 -10.84 -19.78
C ASN A 187 -3.07 -10.45 -18.40
N VAL A 188 -2.23 -10.05 -17.45
CA VAL A 188 -2.66 -9.66 -16.10
C VAL A 188 -2.77 -8.14 -16.02
N VAL A 189 -3.86 -7.65 -15.43
CA VAL A 189 -4.05 -6.22 -15.18
C VAL A 189 -3.08 -5.78 -14.06
N PRO A 190 -2.38 -4.64 -14.22
CA PRO A 190 -1.54 -4.10 -13.16
C PRO A 190 -2.31 -3.95 -11.84
N TYR A 191 -1.64 -4.30 -10.74
CA TYR A 191 -2.19 -4.24 -9.40
C TYR A 191 -1.14 -3.73 -8.42
N TYR A 192 -1.59 -3.20 -7.28
CA TYR A 192 -0.68 -2.70 -6.25
C TYR A 192 0.10 -3.86 -5.62
N ARG A 193 1.42 -3.84 -5.82
CA ARG A 193 2.36 -4.81 -5.26
C ARG A 193 3.25 -4.22 -4.17
N GLY A 194 3.27 -2.89 -4.03
CA GLY A 194 4.02 -2.20 -2.97
C GLY A 194 3.49 -2.44 -1.55
N PHE A 195 2.35 -3.11 -1.40
CA PHE A 195 1.80 -3.51 -0.09
C PHE A 195 2.36 -4.84 0.43
N ASP A 196 2.87 -5.67 -0.48
CA ASP A 196 3.46 -6.96 -0.14
C ASP A 196 4.99 -6.83 -0.12
N THR A 197 5.65 -7.63 0.71
CA THR A 197 7.11 -7.71 0.68
C THR A 197 7.56 -8.68 -0.41
N GLN A 198 8.49 -8.22 -1.25
CA GLN A 198 9.08 -9.07 -2.30
C GLN A 198 10.62 -9.02 -2.25
N PRO A 199 11.30 -10.09 -2.68
CA PRO A 199 12.77 -10.09 -2.77
C PRO A 199 13.26 -8.92 -3.65
N GLY A 200 14.26 -8.19 -3.17
CA GLY A 200 14.84 -7.05 -3.89
C GLY A 200 14.13 -5.71 -3.70
N GLN A 201 13.04 -5.66 -2.92
CA GLN A 201 12.37 -4.38 -2.61
C GLN A 201 12.98 -3.69 -1.39
N THR A 202 13.04 -2.35 -1.43
CA THR A 202 13.43 -1.55 -0.27
C THR A 202 12.24 -1.39 0.68
N ILE A 203 12.49 -1.50 1.98
CA ILE A 203 11.46 -1.31 3.02
C ILE A 203 10.91 0.13 2.98
N ALA A 204 11.73 1.11 2.58
CA ALA A 204 11.29 2.49 2.38
C ALA A 204 10.15 2.59 1.36
N GLY A 205 10.15 1.75 0.31
CA GLY A 205 9.09 1.69 -0.69
C GLY A 205 7.71 1.38 -0.09
N PHE A 206 7.64 0.54 0.94
CA PHE A 206 6.40 0.23 1.65
C PHE A 206 5.82 1.46 2.34
N ASN A 207 6.64 2.27 3.01
CA ASN A 207 6.16 3.52 3.62
C ASN A 207 5.72 4.53 2.56
N ARG A 208 6.49 4.65 1.47
CA ARG A 208 6.26 5.63 0.39
C ARG A 208 5.00 5.34 -0.41
N ILE A 209 4.62 4.07 -0.62
CA ILE A 209 3.39 3.76 -1.35
C ILE A 209 2.14 4.28 -0.62
N PHE A 210 2.14 4.35 0.72
CA PHE A 210 1.03 4.95 1.49
C PHE A 210 0.98 6.48 1.41
N GLN A 211 2.02 7.14 0.90
CA GLN A 211 1.91 8.57 0.54
C GLN A 211 1.16 8.77 -0.76
N LEU A 212 1.32 7.83 -1.71
CA LEU A 212 0.67 7.84 -3.02
C LEU A 212 -0.74 7.24 -2.98
N TYR A 213 -0.96 6.21 -2.17
CA TYR A 213 -2.23 5.52 -1.99
C TYR A 213 -2.91 5.96 -0.68
N ARG A 214 -4.11 6.53 -0.78
CA ARG A 214 -4.88 7.08 0.36
C ARG A 214 -6.22 6.37 0.56
N GLY A 215 -6.28 5.06 0.30
CA GLY A 215 -7.46 4.22 0.52
C GLY A 215 -8.27 3.93 -0.75
N TYR A 216 -9.19 2.98 -0.64
CA TYR A 216 -9.87 2.36 -1.79
C TYR A 216 -10.89 3.28 -2.47
N ALA A 217 -11.52 4.17 -1.71
CA ALA A 217 -12.49 5.15 -2.19
C ALA A 217 -11.85 6.52 -2.54
N ASN A 218 -10.51 6.59 -2.57
CA ASN A 218 -9.80 7.82 -2.93
C ASN A 218 -9.50 7.85 -4.44
N SER A 219 -9.48 9.05 -5.02
CA SER A 219 -8.93 9.32 -6.36
C SER A 219 -7.60 10.08 -6.24
N ASP A 220 -6.69 9.89 -7.17
CA ASP A 220 -5.40 10.61 -7.18
C ASP A 220 -5.51 12.11 -7.41
N ASN A 221 -6.60 12.56 -8.05
CA ASN A 221 -6.92 13.97 -8.24
C ASN A 221 -7.65 14.59 -7.04
N ALA A 222 -8.30 13.78 -6.19
CA ALA A 222 -9.09 14.24 -5.05
C ALA A 222 -8.27 14.40 -3.75
N GLN A 223 -6.97 14.06 -3.78
CA GLN A 223 -6.14 14.10 -2.59
C GLN A 223 -5.85 15.54 -2.13
N VAL A 224 -5.87 15.77 -0.81
CA VAL A 224 -5.68 17.10 -0.19
C VAL A 224 -4.40 17.83 -0.63
N GLN A 225 -3.29 17.14 -0.90
CA GLN A 225 -2.05 17.83 -1.32
C GLN A 225 -2.02 18.19 -2.82
N GLY A 226 -3.13 17.96 -3.53
CA GLY A 226 -3.31 18.30 -4.94
C GLY A 226 -2.23 17.68 -5.83
N LYS A 227 -1.72 18.48 -6.77
CA LYS A 227 -0.82 18.05 -7.85
C LYS A 227 0.67 18.13 -7.50
N ARG A 228 1.01 18.34 -6.22
CA ARG A 228 2.40 18.36 -5.76
C ARG A 228 2.97 16.94 -5.68
N SER A 229 4.27 16.82 -5.96
CA SER A 229 5.07 15.61 -5.71
C SER A 229 4.96 15.21 -4.24
N ARG A 230 4.85 13.91 -3.97
CA ARG A 230 4.71 13.38 -2.60
C ARG A 230 6.01 12.82 -2.06
N LEU A 231 6.89 12.39 -2.94
CA LEU A 231 8.09 11.64 -2.61
C LEU A 231 9.38 12.38 -2.98
N ALA A 232 9.34 13.49 -3.71
CA ALA A 232 10.54 14.22 -4.16
C ALA A 232 11.56 14.48 -3.02
N GLU A 233 11.12 15.04 -1.89
CA GLU A 233 12.01 15.30 -0.75
C GLU A 233 12.48 14.00 -0.06
N GLU A 234 11.60 13.00 0.01
CA GLU A 234 11.91 11.70 0.63
C GLU A 234 12.91 10.88 -0.20
N LEU A 235 12.83 10.97 -1.52
CA LEU A 235 13.74 10.32 -2.46
C LEU A 235 15.10 11.01 -2.44
N ALA A 236 15.12 12.35 -2.55
CA ALA A 236 16.35 13.14 -2.53
C ALA A 236 17.14 12.99 -1.21
N SER A 237 16.43 12.89 -0.09
CA SER A 237 17.07 12.68 1.23
C SER A 237 17.25 11.20 1.60
N ASN A 238 16.84 10.27 0.74
CA ASN A 238 16.69 8.84 1.04
C ASN A 238 16.07 8.54 2.43
N LYS A 239 14.98 9.25 2.74
CA LYS A 239 14.20 9.09 3.98
C LYS A 239 12.84 8.46 3.67
N SER A 240 12.17 7.95 4.69
CA SER A 240 10.78 7.49 4.59
C SER A 240 9.89 8.13 5.65
N SER A 241 8.73 8.66 5.28
CA SER A 241 7.76 9.22 6.22
C SER A 241 7.04 8.15 7.06
N SER A 242 6.41 8.60 8.14
CA SER A 242 5.46 7.81 8.90
C SER A 242 4.24 7.48 8.02
N ILE A 243 3.72 6.26 8.18
CA ILE A 243 2.48 5.86 7.50
C ILE A 243 1.31 6.55 8.18
N VAL A 244 0.59 7.37 7.40
CA VAL A 244 -0.65 8.01 7.83
C VAL A 244 -1.83 7.26 7.21
N GLY A 245 -2.71 6.73 8.05
CA GLY A 245 -3.90 6.01 7.59
C GLY A 245 -4.81 6.87 6.69
N PRO A 246 -5.59 6.22 5.80
CA PRO A 246 -6.53 6.93 4.92
C PRO A 246 -7.69 7.57 5.70
N SER A 247 -8.39 8.50 5.05
CA SER A 247 -9.57 9.15 5.64
C SER A 247 -10.65 8.12 5.95
N GLY A 248 -11.20 8.16 7.18
CA GLY A 248 -12.24 7.23 7.64
C GLY A 248 -11.71 6.07 8.48
N SER A 249 -10.46 5.64 8.28
CA SER A 249 -9.83 4.61 9.13
C SER A 249 -9.31 5.20 10.43
N ASN A 250 -8.70 6.38 10.37
CA ASN A 250 -8.14 7.08 11.53
C ASN A 250 -8.51 8.56 11.55
N ASP A 251 -8.59 9.08 12.77
CA ASP A 251 -8.93 10.45 13.10
C ASP A 251 -7.88 11.51 12.70
N ASN A 252 -6.70 11.05 12.30
CA ASN A 252 -5.47 11.81 12.07
C ASN A 252 -4.99 11.81 10.60
N TRP A 253 -5.85 11.36 9.67
CA TRP A 253 -5.58 11.18 8.23
C TRP A 253 -5.07 12.43 7.50
N ASN A 254 -5.40 13.61 8.04
CA ASN A 254 -5.06 14.91 7.46
C ASN A 254 -3.66 15.41 7.86
N PHE A 255 -2.89 14.65 8.67
CA PHE A 255 -1.56 15.06 9.06
C PHE A 255 -0.62 15.24 7.87
N ARG A 256 0.12 16.35 7.88
CA ARG A 256 1.15 16.65 6.89
C ARG A 256 2.43 17.02 7.61
N ALA A 257 3.50 16.28 7.37
CA ALA A 257 4.83 16.68 7.78
C ALA A 257 5.22 17.95 7.00
N SER A 258 5.84 18.91 7.68
CA SER A 258 6.37 20.16 7.13
C SER A 258 7.87 20.19 7.40
N ALA A 259 8.63 20.90 6.56
CA ALA A 259 10.08 21.06 6.72
C ALA A 259 10.47 21.64 8.10
N ASP A 260 9.67 22.58 8.62
CA ASP A 260 9.90 23.24 9.93
C ASP A 260 9.53 22.38 11.18
N ILE A 261 9.35 21.07 11.04
CA ILE A 261 8.95 20.19 12.15
C ILE A 261 10.18 19.61 12.85
N ALA A 262 10.04 19.28 14.14
CA ALA A 262 11.08 18.62 14.93
C ALA A 262 11.74 17.45 14.17
N PRO A 263 13.09 17.40 14.14
CA PRO A 263 13.84 16.47 13.31
C PRO A 263 13.62 15.02 13.74
N LYS A 264 13.87 14.08 12.83
CA LYS A 264 13.78 12.63 13.13
C LYS A 264 14.94 12.10 13.96
N GLN A 265 16.08 12.77 13.94
CA GLN A 265 17.24 12.40 14.74
C GLN A 265 17.41 13.45 15.83
N ASN A 266 17.58 12.99 17.06
CA ASN A 266 17.93 13.82 18.19
C ASN A 266 19.42 13.58 18.50
N LEU A 267 20.31 14.38 17.89
CA LEU A 267 21.77 14.22 18.00
C LEU A 267 22.35 14.83 19.29
N GLY A 268 21.59 14.81 20.39
CA GLY A 268 22.02 15.28 21.70
C GLY A 268 21.08 14.78 22.80
N ASN A 269 21.49 14.94 24.06
CA ASN A 269 20.60 14.63 25.17
C ASN A 269 19.34 15.50 25.07
N ALA A 270 18.18 14.86 24.84
CA ALA A 270 16.92 15.49 25.14
C ALA A 270 16.99 15.96 26.60
N VAL A 271 16.54 17.17 26.90
CA VAL A 271 16.62 17.74 28.25
C VAL A 271 15.79 16.86 29.22
N GLY A 272 16.45 15.91 29.89
CA GLY A 272 15.83 14.85 30.69
C GLY A 272 16.82 13.71 30.95
N ALA A 273 16.68 13.03 32.09
CA ALA A 273 17.64 12.04 32.59
C ALA A 273 17.57 10.66 31.88
N GLY A 274 16.76 10.53 30.84
CA GLY A 274 16.49 9.27 30.13
C GLY A 274 17.26 9.12 28.83
N ASP A 275 17.75 7.91 28.60
CA ASP A 275 18.48 7.50 27.38
C ASP A 275 17.57 7.38 26.14
N ARG A 276 16.24 7.41 26.31
CA ARG A 276 15.25 7.21 25.23
C ARG A 276 14.41 8.45 24.99
N SER A 277 14.42 8.90 23.74
CA SER A 277 13.59 10.00 23.25
C SER A 277 12.57 9.50 22.22
N TYR A 278 11.42 10.15 22.18
CA TYR A 278 10.34 9.81 21.25
C TYR A 278 9.89 11.05 20.50
N ARG A 279 9.76 10.92 19.18
CA ARG A 279 9.11 11.92 18.33
C ARG A 279 7.63 11.59 18.21
N ILE A 280 6.81 12.53 18.63
CA ILE A 280 5.35 12.47 18.59
C ILE A 280 4.87 13.40 17.48
N GLU A 281 4.23 12.86 16.46
CA GLU A 281 3.54 13.64 15.43
C GLU A 281 2.09 13.85 15.84
N VAL A 282 1.61 15.08 15.71
CA VAL A 282 0.28 15.51 16.18
C VAL A 282 -0.41 16.32 15.09
N THR A 283 -1.71 16.10 14.92
CA THR A 283 -2.60 16.93 14.10
C THR A 283 -3.79 17.45 14.89
N GLY A 284 -4.46 18.48 14.38
CA GLY A 284 -5.74 18.92 14.90
C GLY A 284 -5.70 19.60 16.26
N ILE A 285 -4.55 20.13 16.70
CA ILE A 285 -4.48 20.93 17.93
C ILE A 285 -5.41 22.15 17.79
N ARG A 286 -6.37 22.28 18.70
CA ARG A 286 -7.40 23.34 18.70
C ARG A 286 -7.40 24.00 20.08
N GLY A 287 -6.78 25.17 20.19
CA GLY A 287 -6.88 26.00 21.39
C GLY A 287 -8.08 26.94 21.31
N PRO A 288 -8.87 27.13 22.39
CA PRO A 288 -9.79 28.26 22.46
C PRO A 288 -8.98 29.58 22.49
N GLY A 289 -9.35 30.55 21.64
CA GLY A 289 -8.66 31.85 21.51
C GLY A 289 -7.99 32.08 20.14
N TYR A 290 -7.45 33.29 19.91
CA TYR A 290 -6.99 33.77 18.60
C TYR A 290 -5.47 33.90 18.50
N PRO A 291 -4.86 33.43 17.40
CA PRO A 291 -4.54 32.02 17.20
C PRO A 291 -3.46 31.54 18.19
N SER A 292 -3.76 30.55 19.03
CA SER A 292 -2.78 29.97 19.97
C SER A 292 -1.70 29.11 19.29
N VAL A 293 -2.00 28.50 18.13
CA VAL A 293 -1.06 27.66 17.37
C VAL A 293 -1.09 28.06 15.90
N ARG A 294 0.08 28.36 15.32
CA ARG A 294 0.19 28.80 13.91
C ARG A 294 -0.11 27.70 12.89
N ARG A 295 0.00 26.42 13.26
CA ARG A 295 -0.23 25.26 12.38
C ARG A 295 -0.92 24.12 13.12
N SER A 296 -1.84 23.44 12.45
CA SER A 296 -2.61 22.33 13.03
C SER A 296 -1.81 21.02 13.12
N SER A 297 -0.80 20.82 12.26
CA SER A 297 0.11 19.67 12.26
C SER A 297 1.49 20.09 12.79
N THR A 298 1.97 19.41 13.83
CA THR A 298 3.27 19.66 14.48
C THR A 298 3.88 18.35 14.98
N ALA A 299 5.19 18.33 15.28
CA ALA A 299 5.79 17.22 16.00
C ALA A 299 6.68 17.70 17.15
N PHE A 300 6.77 16.87 18.17
CA PHE A 300 7.53 17.13 19.39
C PHE A 300 8.51 15.99 19.65
N ILE A 301 9.71 16.30 20.12
CA ILE A 301 10.64 15.31 20.68
C ILE A 301 10.50 15.36 22.20
N VAL A 302 10.26 14.23 22.83
CA VAL A 302 9.94 14.12 24.26
C VAL A 302 10.74 12.98 24.87
N PRO A 303 11.44 13.18 25.99
CA PRO A 303 12.10 12.09 26.70
C PRO A 303 11.06 11.15 27.33
N TYR A 304 11.43 9.88 27.53
CA TYR A 304 10.51 8.85 28.01
C TYR A 304 9.77 9.24 29.30
N GLU A 305 10.45 9.91 30.23
CA GLU A 305 9.88 10.29 31.54
C GLU A 305 8.71 11.27 31.41
N ARG A 306 8.71 12.11 30.36
CA ARG A 306 7.68 13.14 30.11
C ARG A 306 6.68 12.73 29.03
N LEU A 307 6.81 11.53 28.49
CA LEU A 307 5.97 11.06 27.38
C LEU A 307 4.49 11.03 27.77
N SER A 308 4.17 10.46 28.93
CA SER A 308 2.79 10.37 29.44
C SER A 308 2.16 11.76 29.63
N ASP A 309 2.88 12.66 30.31
CA ASP A 309 2.40 14.03 30.56
C ASP A 309 2.16 14.78 29.26
N LYS A 310 3.06 14.62 28.28
CA LYS A 310 2.91 15.28 26.98
C LYS A 310 1.71 14.74 26.20
N ILE A 311 1.47 13.42 26.21
CA ILE A 311 0.30 12.81 25.58
C ILE A 311 -0.99 13.37 26.19
N GLN A 312 -1.06 13.45 27.53
CA GLN A 312 -2.21 14.02 28.21
C GLN A 312 -2.41 15.50 27.86
N GLN A 313 -1.32 16.28 27.77
CA GLN A 313 -1.38 17.68 27.34
C GLN A 313 -1.95 17.81 25.91
N ILE A 314 -1.47 16.98 24.98
CA ILE A 314 -1.93 16.98 23.59
C ILE A 314 -3.43 16.69 23.53
N HIS A 315 -3.91 15.70 24.27
CA HIS A 315 -5.34 15.35 24.31
C HIS A 315 -6.19 16.47 24.92
N LYS A 316 -5.70 17.12 25.99
CA LYS A 316 -6.38 18.29 26.60
C LYS A 316 -6.51 19.47 25.63
N GLN A 317 -5.55 19.64 24.71
CA GLN A 317 -5.59 20.64 23.65
C GLN A 317 -6.39 20.20 22.40
N GLY A 318 -7.08 19.05 22.48
CA GLY A 318 -7.85 18.49 21.36
C GLY A 318 -6.99 17.95 20.22
N GLY A 319 -5.67 17.84 20.41
CA GLY A 319 -4.75 17.28 19.43
C GLY A 319 -4.90 15.77 19.31
N LYS A 320 -4.70 15.27 18.09
CA LYS A 320 -4.77 13.85 17.72
C LYS A 320 -3.37 13.37 17.35
N ILE A 321 -2.91 12.33 18.03
CA ILE A 321 -1.58 11.74 17.78
C ILE A 321 -1.63 10.92 16.50
N VAL A 322 -0.62 11.10 15.64
CA VAL A 322 -0.47 10.45 14.34
C VAL A 322 0.46 9.25 14.45
N SER A 323 1.67 9.50 14.95
CA SER A 323 2.70 8.49 15.13
C SER A 323 3.56 8.84 16.34
N ILE A 324 4.12 7.80 16.98
CA ILE A 324 5.13 7.91 18.02
C ILE A 324 6.29 7.02 17.58
N ILE A 325 7.45 7.61 17.38
CA ILE A 325 8.64 6.92 16.85
C ILE A 325 9.78 7.19 17.82
N SER A 326 10.51 6.14 18.22
CA SER A 326 11.75 6.32 19.00
C SER A 326 12.79 7.04 18.15
N THR A 327 13.37 8.10 18.70
CA THR A 327 14.43 8.91 18.08
C THR A 327 15.77 8.68 18.72
#